data_AF-A0A928VUQ3-F1
#
_entry.id   AF-A0A928VUQ3-F1
#
_cell.length_a   1.000
_cell.length_b   1.000
_cell.length_c   1.000
_cell.angle_alpha   90.00
_cell.angle_beta   90.00
_cell.angle_gamma   90.00
#
_symmetry.space_group_name_H-M   'P 1'
#
loop_
_entity.id
_entity.type
_entity.pdbx_description
1 polymer ?
#
loop_
_entity_poly.entity_id
_entity_poly.type
_entity_poly.pdbx_seq_one_letter_code
_entity_poly.pdbx_strand_id
1 'polypeptide(L)'
;MSATTVKTLVNQPYKYGFVTNIEADSIPRGLSEDVVRLISAKKNEPEFMLEFRLKAYRKWLTMSEPTWPHVRYPAIDYQDIVYYSAPKTQEKKKSLDEVDPELLDTFEKLGIPLSEQKRLSNVAVDAIFDSVSIATTFKEKLGEAGVIFCSISEALQEHPDLIEKYLGSVVPIADNYFAALNAAVFSDGSFVFIPKGVECPMELSTYFRINNGDSGQFERTLIVAEEGSSVSYLEGCTAPMFDTNQLHAAVV
;
A
#
# COMPACT_ATOMS: atom_id res chain seq x y z
N MET A 1 -25.53 25.62 14.95
CA MET A 1 -24.06 25.83 14.88
C MET A 1 -23.82 27.13 14.11
N SER A 2 -23.00 28.05 14.62
CA SER A 2 -22.82 29.36 13.96
C SER A 2 -21.89 29.24 12.74
N ALA A 3 -22.10 30.08 11.73
CA ALA A 3 -21.25 30.14 10.53
C ALA A 3 -19.77 30.39 10.83
N THR A 4 -19.47 30.96 12.01
CA THR A 4 -18.12 31.20 12.51
C THR A 4 -17.41 29.89 12.86
N THR A 5 -18.11 28.93 13.48
CA THR A 5 -17.53 27.63 13.87
C THR A 5 -17.15 26.79 12.64
N VAL A 6 -17.94 26.87 11.57
CA VAL A 6 -17.64 26.19 10.30
C VAL A 6 -16.41 26.79 9.61
N LYS A 7 -16.28 28.12 9.57
CA LYS A 7 -15.08 28.78 9.02
C LYS A 7 -13.81 28.43 9.78
N THR A 8 -13.87 28.32 11.11
CA THR A 8 -12.70 27.97 11.92
C THR A 8 -12.28 26.51 11.73
N LEU A 9 -13.23 25.59 11.51
CA LEU A 9 -12.95 24.19 11.18
C LEU A 9 -12.36 24.02 9.77
N VAL A 10 -12.86 24.79 8.79
CA VAL A 10 -12.38 24.74 7.39
C VAL A 10 -10.99 25.38 7.22
N ASN A 11 -10.67 26.40 8.03
CA ASN A 11 -9.39 27.11 7.95
C ASN A 11 -8.27 26.53 8.82
N GLN A 12 -8.47 25.35 9.45
CA GLN A 12 -7.36 24.70 10.14
C GLN A 12 -6.37 24.16 9.11
N PRO A 13 -5.06 24.46 9.24
CA PRO A 13 -4.05 23.89 8.36
C PRO A 13 -4.12 22.36 8.45
N TYR A 14 -4.06 21.70 7.29
CA TYR A 14 -4.16 20.24 7.21
C TYR A 14 -3.05 19.60 8.05
N LYS A 15 -3.47 18.94 9.13
CA LYS A 15 -2.60 18.43 10.20
C LYS A 15 -1.52 17.45 9.70
N TYR A 16 -1.79 16.75 8.60
CA TYR A 16 -0.92 15.72 8.03
C TYR A 16 -0.16 16.16 6.78
N GLY A 17 -0.11 17.47 6.49
CA GLY A 17 0.47 18.06 5.28
C GLY A 17 2.00 18.12 5.21
N PHE A 18 2.73 17.43 6.10
CA PHE A 18 4.18 17.58 6.22
C PHE A 18 4.94 16.59 5.33
N VAL A 19 6.03 17.06 4.72
CA VAL A 19 6.94 16.25 3.88
C VAL A 19 8.19 15.90 4.71
N THR A 20 8.61 14.64 4.65
CA THR A 20 9.86 14.16 5.26
C THR A 20 10.92 14.06 4.15
N ASN A 21 12.15 14.51 4.44
CA ASN A 21 13.19 14.68 3.44
C ASN A 21 14.05 13.42 3.29
N ILE A 22 13.46 12.35 2.75
CA ILE A 22 14.13 11.06 2.54
C ILE A 22 14.51 10.92 1.08
N GLU A 23 15.78 10.59 0.77
CA GLU A 23 16.19 10.30 -0.60
C GLU A 23 15.51 9.04 -1.13
N ALA A 24 14.87 9.11 -2.30
CA ALA A 24 14.20 7.98 -2.93
C ALA A 24 14.94 7.49 -4.20
N ASP A 25 14.98 6.17 -4.38
CA ASP A 25 15.27 5.51 -5.65
C ASP A 25 13.96 5.30 -6.42
N SER A 26 13.83 5.97 -7.56
CA SER A 26 12.61 5.96 -8.38
C SER A 26 12.90 5.50 -9.80
N ILE A 27 11.89 4.92 -10.43
CA ILE A 27 11.97 4.51 -11.83
C ILE A 27 11.62 5.69 -12.75
N PRO A 28 12.03 5.68 -14.03
CA PRO A 28 11.64 6.71 -14.97
C PRO A 28 10.11 6.85 -15.06
N ARG A 29 9.65 8.08 -15.32
CA ARG A 29 8.24 8.34 -15.62
C ARG A 29 7.82 7.58 -16.87
N GLY A 30 6.57 7.11 -16.87
CA GLY A 30 6.01 6.41 -18.01
C GLY A 30 5.46 5.04 -17.66
N LEU A 31 4.50 4.58 -18.46
CA LEU A 31 4.02 3.22 -18.40
C LEU A 31 4.36 2.46 -19.69
N SER A 32 5.09 1.36 -19.54
CA SER A 32 5.49 0.45 -20.63
C SER A 32 5.66 -0.97 -20.09
N GLU A 33 5.76 -1.96 -20.99
CA GLU A 33 6.12 -3.33 -20.58
C GLU A 33 7.49 -3.36 -19.86
N ASP A 34 8.44 -2.51 -20.26
CA ASP A 34 9.76 -2.43 -19.64
C ASP A 34 9.68 -1.88 -18.21
N VAL A 35 8.81 -0.89 -17.98
CA VAL A 35 8.54 -0.37 -16.63
C VAL A 35 7.94 -1.46 -15.75
N VAL A 36 6.97 -2.21 -16.25
CA VAL A 36 6.37 -3.34 -15.52
C VAL A 36 7.41 -4.41 -15.17
N ARG A 37 8.28 -4.77 -16.13
CA ARG A 37 9.42 -5.69 -15.90
C ARG A 37 10.38 -5.16 -14.85
N LEU A 38 10.66 -3.86 -14.89
CA LEU A 38 11.60 -3.23 -13.97
C LEU A 38 11.06 -3.17 -12.54
N ILE A 39 9.75 -2.92 -12.36
CA ILE A 39 9.07 -3.03 -11.05
C ILE A 39 9.23 -4.45 -10.51
N SER A 40 8.88 -5.45 -11.33
CA SER A 40 8.94 -6.86 -10.93
C SER A 40 10.37 -7.30 -10.57
N ALA A 41 11.36 -6.87 -11.36
CA ALA A 41 12.77 -7.15 -11.12
C ALA A 41 13.31 -6.46 -9.85
N LYS A 42 12.97 -5.19 -9.61
CA LYS A 42 13.38 -4.46 -8.39
C LYS A 42 12.85 -5.13 -7.13
N LYS A 43 11.66 -5.73 -7.21
CA LYS A 43 11.00 -6.41 -6.09
C LYS A 43 11.35 -7.90 -5.97
N ASN A 44 12.15 -8.42 -6.91
CA ASN A 44 12.55 -9.83 -6.98
C ASN A 44 11.34 -10.77 -6.93
N GLU A 45 10.33 -10.49 -7.76
CA GLU A 45 9.08 -11.24 -7.77
C GLU A 45 9.21 -12.57 -8.53
N PRO A 46 8.37 -13.59 -8.19
CA PRO A 46 8.28 -14.82 -8.97
C PRO A 46 7.78 -14.60 -10.41
N GLU A 47 8.14 -15.51 -11.32
CA GLU A 47 7.78 -15.42 -12.75
C GLU A 47 6.25 -15.33 -12.99
N PHE A 48 5.43 -16.05 -12.22
CA PHE A 48 3.97 -16.01 -12.37
C PHE A 48 3.42 -14.59 -12.11
N MET A 49 4.06 -13.84 -11.21
CA MET A 49 3.66 -12.48 -10.85
C MET A 49 4.01 -11.51 -11.98
N LEU A 50 5.18 -11.68 -12.61
CA LEU A 50 5.55 -10.92 -13.80
C LEU A 50 4.53 -11.15 -14.93
N GLU A 51 4.18 -12.41 -15.20
CA GLU A 51 3.17 -12.75 -16.21
C GLU A 51 1.78 -12.18 -15.88
N PHE A 52 1.38 -12.19 -14.60
CA PHE A 52 0.15 -11.54 -14.15
C PHE A 52 0.14 -10.04 -14.49
N ARG A 53 1.23 -9.33 -14.17
CA ARG A 53 1.35 -7.89 -14.43
C ARG A 53 1.33 -7.57 -15.92
N LEU A 54 2.05 -8.33 -16.74
CA LEU A 54 2.09 -8.12 -18.20
C LEU A 54 0.74 -8.37 -18.86
N LYS A 55 0.02 -9.40 -18.42
CA LYS A 55 -1.35 -9.65 -18.90
C LYS A 55 -2.27 -8.49 -18.52
N ALA A 56 -2.15 -7.97 -17.30
CA ALA A 56 -2.92 -6.80 -16.86
C ALA A 56 -2.61 -5.56 -17.70
N TYR A 57 -1.33 -5.25 -17.94
CA TYR A 57 -0.91 -4.13 -18.78
C TYR A 57 -1.44 -4.24 -20.22
N ARG A 58 -1.26 -5.40 -20.86
CA ARG A 58 -1.78 -5.64 -22.21
C ARG A 58 -3.29 -5.52 -22.28
N LYS A 59 -4.00 -5.98 -21.23
CA LYS A 59 -5.46 -5.85 -21.15
C LYS A 59 -5.86 -4.39 -21.00
N TRP A 60 -5.20 -3.65 -20.13
CA TRP A 60 -5.44 -2.22 -19.88
C TRP A 60 -5.33 -1.38 -21.17
N LEU A 61 -4.33 -1.65 -22.02
CA LEU A 61 -4.17 -0.99 -23.33
C LEU A 61 -5.38 -1.15 -24.28
N THR A 62 -6.21 -2.17 -24.07
CA THR A 62 -7.43 -2.41 -24.87
C THR A 62 -8.69 -1.79 -24.27
N MET A 63 -8.59 -1.23 -23.07
CA MET A 63 -9.72 -0.67 -22.32
C MET A 63 -9.80 0.85 -22.54
N SER A 64 -10.97 1.43 -22.22
CA SER A 64 -11.19 2.87 -22.28
C SER A 64 -11.43 3.42 -20.88
N GLU A 65 -10.86 4.58 -20.58
CA GLU A 65 -11.07 5.24 -19.29
C GLU A 65 -12.56 5.60 -19.12
N PRO A 66 -13.17 5.31 -17.96
CA PRO A 66 -14.59 5.59 -17.73
C PRO A 66 -14.88 7.10 -17.62
N THR A 67 -15.91 7.57 -18.32
CA THR A 67 -16.34 8.99 -18.31
C THR A 67 -17.70 9.23 -17.64
N TRP A 68 -18.32 8.19 -17.09
CA TRP A 68 -19.62 8.24 -16.41
C TRP A 68 -19.62 8.91 -15.01
N PRO A 69 -18.49 9.00 -14.25
CA PRO A 69 -18.49 9.67 -12.96
C PRO A 69 -18.80 11.16 -13.05
N HIS A 70 -19.53 11.71 -12.07
CA HIS A 70 -19.83 13.16 -12.00
C HIS A 70 -18.69 13.96 -11.34
N VAL A 71 -17.47 13.74 -11.80
CA VAL A 71 -16.28 14.48 -11.36
C VAL A 71 -15.60 15.13 -12.55
N ARG A 72 -14.90 16.24 -12.31
CA ARG A 72 -14.14 16.96 -13.34
C ARG A 72 -12.71 17.11 -12.89
N TYR A 73 -11.81 16.48 -13.64
CA TYR A 73 -10.37 16.61 -13.48
C TYR A 73 -9.74 16.69 -14.89
N PRO A 74 -8.56 17.31 -15.04
CA PRO A 74 -7.78 17.24 -16.28
C PRO A 74 -7.50 15.78 -16.65
N ALA A 75 -7.44 15.44 -17.94
CA ALA A 75 -7.10 14.09 -18.36
C ALA A 75 -5.78 13.64 -17.70
N ILE A 76 -5.77 12.40 -17.20
CA ILE A 76 -4.60 11.84 -16.53
C ILE A 76 -3.54 11.53 -17.58
N ASP A 77 -2.35 12.09 -17.43
CA ASP A 77 -1.19 11.69 -18.23
C ASP A 77 -0.51 10.49 -17.57
N TYR A 78 -0.92 9.28 -17.97
CA TYR A 78 -0.34 8.03 -17.47
C TYR A 78 1.16 7.89 -17.78
N GLN A 79 1.69 8.69 -18.72
CA GLN A 79 3.11 8.69 -19.06
C GLN A 79 3.93 9.64 -18.18
N ASP A 80 3.29 10.55 -17.45
CA ASP A 80 3.93 11.48 -16.52
C ASP A 80 3.81 11.03 -15.05
N ILE A 81 3.54 9.75 -14.81
CA ILE A 81 3.47 9.16 -13.47
C ILE A 81 4.74 8.37 -13.17
N VAL A 82 5.26 8.51 -11.95
CA VAL A 82 6.26 7.58 -11.38
C VAL A 82 5.52 6.43 -10.70
N TYR A 83 5.70 5.20 -11.20
CA TYR A 83 5.00 4.01 -10.72
C TYR A 83 5.73 3.23 -9.62
N TYR A 84 6.98 3.60 -9.31
CA TYR A 84 7.75 3.00 -8.22
C TYR A 84 8.73 4.02 -7.64
N SER A 85 8.70 4.16 -6.32
CA SER A 85 9.60 5.01 -5.55
C SER A 85 9.84 4.33 -4.21
N ALA A 86 11.09 4.02 -3.90
CA ALA A 86 11.49 3.41 -2.63
C ALA A 86 12.53 4.28 -1.92
N PRO A 87 12.48 4.45 -0.59
CA PRO A 87 13.51 5.17 0.14
C PRO A 87 14.87 4.45 0.02
N LYS A 88 15.96 5.21 -0.17
CA LYS A 88 17.32 4.67 -0.37
C LYS A 88 17.89 3.98 0.86
N THR A 89 17.36 4.23 2.05
CA THR A 89 17.86 3.64 3.31
C THR A 89 17.39 2.20 3.44
N GLN A 90 17.93 1.33 2.58
CA GLN A 90 17.66 -0.10 2.53
C GLN A 90 18.57 -0.85 3.51
N GLU A 91 18.12 -1.03 4.74
CA GLU A 91 18.29 -2.33 5.37
C GLU A 91 16.93 -2.70 5.97
N LYS A 92 16.43 -3.90 5.65
CA LYS A 92 15.30 -4.52 6.38
C LYS A 92 15.76 -4.67 7.82
N LYS A 93 15.48 -3.64 8.58
CA LYS A 93 15.94 -3.47 9.94
C LYS A 93 15.02 -4.30 10.82
N LYS A 94 15.60 -5.29 11.52
CA LYS A 94 14.85 -6.37 12.18
C LYS A 94 14.05 -5.86 13.38
N SER A 95 14.35 -4.65 13.84
CA SER A 95 13.63 -3.97 14.90
C SER A 95 13.25 -2.56 14.50
N LEU A 96 12.12 -2.10 15.01
CA LEU A 96 11.71 -0.68 15.04
C LEU A 96 12.82 0.26 15.55
N ASP A 97 13.72 -0.24 16.42
CA ASP A 97 14.81 0.54 17.01
C ASP A 97 15.91 0.92 16.01
N GLU A 98 15.93 0.26 14.86
CA GLU A 98 16.89 0.53 13.80
C GLU A 98 16.29 1.49 12.75
N VAL A 99 14.98 1.70 12.71
CA VAL A 99 14.29 2.57 11.74
C VAL A 99 14.80 4.01 11.83
N ASP A 100 14.83 4.73 10.70
CA ASP A 100 15.28 6.13 10.65
C ASP A 100 14.50 7.00 11.67
N PRO A 101 15.18 7.77 12.53
CA PRO A 101 14.53 8.68 13.47
C PRO A 101 13.52 9.63 12.82
N GLU A 102 13.76 10.06 11.58
CA GLU A 102 12.80 10.89 10.85
C GLU A 102 11.50 10.14 10.51
N LEU A 103 11.57 8.84 10.21
CA LEU A 103 10.39 7.99 9.98
C LEU A 103 9.61 7.79 11.29
N LEU A 104 10.30 7.54 12.40
CA LEU A 104 9.67 7.39 13.71
C LEU A 104 8.94 8.67 14.15
N ASP A 105 9.58 9.83 14.06
CA ASP A 105 8.97 11.15 14.33
C ASP A 105 7.79 11.42 13.39
N THR A 106 7.89 10.96 12.15
CA THR A 106 6.84 11.06 11.14
C THR A 106 5.57 10.28 11.57
N PHE A 107 5.71 9.04 12.07
CA PHE A 107 4.59 8.26 12.59
C PHE A 107 4.06 8.78 13.93
N GLU A 108 4.93 9.28 14.82
CA GLU A 108 4.51 9.96 16.05
C GLU A 108 3.63 11.19 15.75
N LYS A 109 4.01 12.00 14.75
CA LYS A 109 3.21 13.15 14.29
C LYS A 109 1.86 12.75 13.69
N LEU A 110 1.76 11.57 13.07
CA LEU A 110 0.49 11.01 12.60
C LEU A 110 -0.42 10.58 13.77
N GLY A 111 0.11 10.49 15.00
CA GLY A 111 -0.59 9.98 16.17
C GLY A 111 -0.49 8.46 16.31
N ILE A 112 0.49 7.84 15.65
CA ILE A 112 0.73 6.40 15.63
C ILE A 112 2.13 6.15 16.19
N PRO A 113 2.35 6.30 17.51
CA PRO A 113 3.65 6.04 18.11
C PRO A 113 3.95 4.53 18.02
N LEU A 114 4.77 4.13 17.05
CA LEU A 114 5.14 2.74 16.80
C LEU A 114 5.82 2.08 18.02
N SER A 115 6.55 2.89 18.82
CA SER A 115 7.20 2.50 20.07
C SER A 115 6.20 2.17 21.20
N GLU A 116 5.15 2.98 21.35
CA GLU A 116 4.08 2.77 22.33
C GLU A 116 3.14 1.64 21.88
N GLN A 117 2.89 1.49 20.58
CA GLN A 117 2.07 0.38 20.06
C GLN A 117 2.71 -0.99 20.31
N LYS A 118 4.05 -1.09 20.23
CA LYS A 118 4.81 -2.28 20.63
C LYS A 118 4.60 -2.64 22.11
N ARG A 119 4.23 -1.68 22.96
CA ARG A 119 4.17 -1.81 24.43
C ARG A 119 2.75 -1.84 25.01
N LEU A 120 1.76 -1.22 24.37
CA LEU A 120 0.45 -0.91 24.99
C LEU A 120 -0.79 -1.34 24.19
N SER A 121 -0.70 -1.61 22.88
CA SER A 121 -1.88 -1.95 22.07
C SER A 121 -1.83 -3.39 21.58
N ASN A 122 -2.91 -4.15 21.79
CA ASN A 122 -3.19 -5.42 21.11
C ASN A 122 -3.56 -5.18 19.63
N VAL A 123 -2.74 -4.43 18.90
CA VAL A 123 -2.95 -4.11 17.49
C VAL A 123 -1.65 -4.33 16.76
N ALA A 124 -1.66 -5.19 15.74
CA ALA A 124 -0.52 -5.35 14.84
C ALA A 124 -0.60 -4.27 13.76
N VAL A 125 0.49 -3.52 13.60
CA VAL A 125 0.57 -2.40 12.67
C VAL A 125 1.62 -2.69 11.62
N ASP A 126 1.22 -2.62 10.35
CA ASP A 126 2.11 -2.57 9.20
C ASP A 126 2.21 -1.13 8.70
N ALA A 127 3.43 -0.59 8.76
CA ALA A 127 3.73 0.79 8.43
C ALA A 127 4.35 0.86 7.02
N ILE A 128 3.57 1.31 6.05
CA ILE A 128 3.97 1.41 4.64
C ILE A 128 4.29 2.86 4.32
N PHE A 129 5.46 3.09 3.72
CA PHE A 129 5.92 4.41 3.31
C PHE A 129 6.34 4.39 1.85
N ASP A 130 5.75 5.28 1.06
CA ASP A 130 5.79 5.27 -0.40
C ASP A 130 5.42 3.87 -0.96
N SER A 131 6.39 3.12 -1.50
CA SER A 131 6.16 1.79 -2.10
C SER A 131 6.70 0.61 -1.29
N VAL A 132 7.08 0.81 -0.01
CA VAL A 132 7.73 -0.24 0.79
C VAL A 132 7.22 -0.27 2.24
N SER A 133 6.90 -1.46 2.76
CA SER A 133 6.71 -1.73 4.19
C SER A 133 8.02 -1.59 4.97
N ILE A 134 8.01 -0.75 6.00
CA ILE A 134 9.17 -0.46 6.85
C ILE A 134 9.22 -1.40 8.06
N ALA A 135 8.06 -1.69 8.66
CA ALA A 135 7.99 -2.52 9.86
C ALA A 135 6.58 -3.07 10.07
N THR A 136 6.52 -4.35 10.45
CA THR A 136 5.31 -5.01 10.94
C THR A 136 5.51 -5.39 12.42
N THR A 137 4.64 -4.91 13.31
CA THR A 137 4.69 -5.28 14.73
C THR A 137 3.98 -6.62 15.00
N PHE A 138 4.37 -7.29 16.09
CA PHE A 138 3.74 -8.53 16.59
C PHE A 138 3.74 -9.74 15.63
N LYS A 139 4.63 -9.78 14.61
CA LYS A 139 4.77 -10.92 13.66
C LYS A 139 4.90 -12.27 14.37
N GLU A 140 5.68 -12.36 15.45
CA GLU A 140 5.86 -13.61 16.22
C GLU A 140 4.56 -14.10 16.87
N LYS A 141 3.81 -13.21 17.54
CA LYS A 141 2.54 -13.57 18.19
C LYS A 141 1.45 -13.96 17.19
N LEU A 142 1.39 -13.30 16.04
CA LEU A 142 0.49 -13.68 14.97
C LEU A 142 0.87 -15.05 14.39
N GLY A 143 2.17 -15.28 14.21
CA GLY A 143 2.72 -16.57 13.77
C GLY A 143 2.40 -17.73 14.74
N GLU A 144 2.38 -17.50 16.05
CA GLU A 144 1.96 -18.49 17.05
C GLU A 144 0.49 -18.94 16.85
N ALA A 145 -0.38 -18.05 16.40
CA ALA A 145 -1.76 -18.34 16.05
C ALA A 145 -1.94 -18.87 14.60
N GLY A 146 -0.85 -18.96 13.82
CA GLY A 146 -0.88 -19.32 12.41
C GLY A 146 -1.38 -18.22 11.48
N VAL A 147 -1.55 -16.99 12.00
CA VAL A 147 -1.96 -15.82 11.20
C VAL A 147 -0.74 -15.26 10.48
N ILE A 148 -0.86 -15.03 9.18
CA ILE A 148 0.16 -14.35 8.38
C ILE A 148 -0.31 -12.92 8.17
N PHE A 149 0.49 -11.96 8.62
CA PHE A 149 0.30 -10.55 8.33
C PHE A 149 1.65 -9.94 7.93
N CYS A 150 1.75 -9.50 6.68
CA CYS A 150 2.95 -8.93 6.11
C CYS A 150 2.61 -8.13 4.85
N SER A 151 3.60 -7.45 4.26
CA SER A 151 3.44 -6.82 2.95
C SER A 151 3.18 -7.86 1.85
N ILE A 152 2.45 -7.48 0.80
CA ILE A 152 2.24 -8.34 -0.38
C ILE A 152 3.57 -8.71 -1.06
N SER A 153 4.55 -7.81 -0.98
CA SER A 153 5.91 -8.02 -1.49
C SER A 153 6.64 -9.15 -0.76
N GLU A 154 6.47 -9.22 0.55
CA GLU A 154 7.01 -10.29 1.39
C GLU A 154 6.25 -11.59 1.17
N ALA A 155 4.92 -11.53 1.10
CA ALA A 155 4.08 -12.70 0.84
C ALA A 155 4.39 -13.35 -0.53
N LEU A 156 4.74 -12.56 -1.55
CA LEU A 156 5.19 -13.09 -2.85
C LEU A 156 6.49 -13.90 -2.76
N GLN A 157 7.35 -13.62 -1.77
CA GLN A 157 8.62 -14.33 -1.57
C GLN A 157 8.47 -15.49 -0.59
N GLU A 158 7.77 -15.30 0.53
CA GLU A 158 7.64 -16.29 1.61
C GLU A 158 6.46 -17.26 1.38
N HIS A 159 5.41 -16.82 0.70
CA HIS A 159 4.16 -17.57 0.49
C HIS A 159 3.63 -17.51 -0.96
N PRO A 160 4.47 -17.75 -1.99
CA PRO A 160 4.07 -17.62 -3.39
C PRO A 160 2.85 -18.47 -3.76
N ASP A 161 2.73 -19.67 -3.20
CA ASP A 161 1.62 -20.60 -3.47
C ASP A 161 0.26 -20.03 -3.02
N LEU A 162 0.22 -19.32 -1.88
CA LEU A 162 -1.00 -18.69 -1.39
C LEU A 162 -1.38 -17.49 -2.25
N ILE A 163 -0.38 -16.69 -2.63
CA ILE A 163 -0.62 -15.53 -3.50
C ILE A 163 -1.10 -16.00 -4.87
N GLU A 164 -0.42 -16.95 -5.51
CA GLU A 164 -0.82 -17.48 -6.82
C GLU A 164 -2.25 -18.07 -6.79
N LYS A 165 -2.63 -18.73 -5.70
CA LYS A 165 -3.97 -19.32 -5.54
C LYS A 165 -5.08 -18.28 -5.46
N TYR A 166 -4.87 -17.17 -4.76
CA TYR A 166 -5.94 -16.23 -4.41
C TYR A 166 -5.87 -14.89 -5.15
N LEU A 167 -4.71 -14.48 -5.64
CA LEU A 167 -4.53 -13.20 -6.31
C LEU A 167 -5.38 -13.13 -7.59
N GLY A 168 -6.26 -12.13 -7.65
CA GLY A 168 -7.14 -11.92 -8.81
C GLY A 168 -8.36 -12.84 -8.87
N SER A 169 -8.63 -13.63 -7.82
CA SER A 169 -9.82 -14.49 -7.73
C SER A 169 -11.12 -13.70 -7.57
N VAL A 170 -11.09 -12.60 -6.78
CA VAL A 170 -12.23 -11.70 -6.55
C VAL A 170 -12.22 -10.52 -7.52
N VAL A 171 -11.09 -9.79 -7.59
CA VAL A 171 -10.89 -8.67 -8.53
C VAL A 171 -9.88 -9.09 -9.61
N PRO A 172 -10.34 -9.65 -10.75
CA PRO A 172 -9.45 -10.09 -11.81
C PRO A 172 -8.80 -8.91 -12.54
N ILE A 173 -7.72 -9.18 -13.28
CA ILE A 173 -6.97 -8.17 -14.05
C ILE A 173 -7.80 -7.38 -15.07
N ALA A 174 -8.99 -7.85 -15.42
CA ALA A 174 -9.87 -7.27 -16.43
C ALA A 174 -11.15 -6.67 -15.83
N ASP A 175 -11.27 -6.59 -14.51
CA ASP A 175 -12.48 -6.14 -13.82
C ASP A 175 -12.92 -4.75 -14.28
N ASN A 176 -12.02 -3.78 -14.24
CA ASN A 176 -12.23 -2.43 -14.73
C ASN A 176 -10.91 -1.76 -15.12
N TYR A 177 -10.99 -0.56 -15.70
CA TYR A 177 -9.84 0.19 -16.20
C TYR A 177 -8.76 0.43 -15.12
N PHE A 178 -9.17 0.86 -13.92
CA PHE A 178 -8.23 1.15 -12.83
C PHE A 178 -7.73 -0.11 -12.11
N ALA A 179 -8.53 -1.17 -12.06
CA ALA A 179 -8.09 -2.47 -11.55
C ALA A 179 -7.04 -3.12 -12.46
N ALA A 180 -7.19 -2.99 -13.79
CA ALA A 180 -6.20 -3.46 -14.76
C ALA A 180 -4.89 -2.66 -14.66
N LEU A 181 -4.97 -1.34 -14.48
CA LEU A 181 -3.82 -0.49 -14.20
C LEU A 181 -3.14 -0.93 -12.90
N ASN A 182 -3.87 -0.96 -11.78
CA ASN A 182 -3.36 -1.40 -10.48
C ASN A 182 -2.66 -2.76 -10.60
N ALA A 183 -3.29 -3.77 -11.21
CA ALA A 183 -2.71 -5.11 -11.36
C ALA A 183 -1.37 -5.12 -12.14
N ALA A 184 -1.14 -4.16 -13.04
CA ALA A 184 0.14 -4.04 -13.74
C ALA A 184 1.23 -3.41 -12.86
N VAL A 185 0.89 -2.37 -12.10
CA VAL A 185 1.90 -1.47 -11.49
C VAL A 185 1.95 -1.47 -9.96
N PHE A 186 1.05 -2.17 -9.27
CA PHE A 186 1.00 -2.10 -7.80
C PHE A 186 2.36 -2.40 -7.20
N SER A 187 2.83 -1.49 -6.36
CA SER A 187 4.18 -1.52 -5.81
C SER A 187 4.19 -1.93 -4.35
N ASP A 188 3.06 -1.86 -3.65
CA ASP A 188 2.93 -2.40 -2.30
C ASP A 188 1.48 -2.77 -1.95
N GLY A 189 1.25 -3.14 -0.69
CA GLY A 189 -0.05 -3.48 -0.12
C GLY A 189 0.08 -4.55 0.94
N SER A 190 -1.03 -5.01 1.51
CA SER A 190 -1.01 -5.93 2.65
C SER A 190 -1.50 -7.33 2.30
N PHE A 191 -0.87 -8.35 2.86
CA PHE A 191 -1.34 -9.73 2.80
C PHE A 191 -1.71 -10.21 4.20
N VAL A 192 -2.94 -10.70 4.32
CA VAL A 192 -3.46 -11.31 5.54
C VAL A 192 -3.98 -12.71 5.22
N PHE A 193 -3.51 -13.71 5.95
CA PHE A 193 -4.06 -15.07 5.91
C PHE A 193 -4.42 -15.54 7.31
N ILE A 194 -5.67 -15.98 7.49
CA ILE A 194 -6.19 -16.50 8.75
C ILE A 194 -6.64 -17.95 8.52
N PRO A 195 -6.00 -18.93 9.18
CA PRO A 195 -6.28 -20.34 8.94
C PRO A 195 -7.62 -20.78 9.53
N LYS A 196 -8.08 -21.94 9.07
CA LYS A 196 -9.38 -22.53 9.45
C LYS A 196 -9.55 -22.58 10.98
N GLY A 197 -10.66 -22.03 11.46
CA GLY A 197 -11.05 -22.05 12.88
C GLY A 197 -10.26 -21.11 13.79
N VAL A 198 -9.41 -20.24 13.25
CA VAL A 198 -8.61 -19.31 14.05
C VAL A 198 -9.29 -17.94 14.16
N GLU A 199 -9.45 -17.49 15.40
CA GLU A 199 -9.79 -16.10 15.72
C GLU A 199 -8.49 -15.31 15.85
N CYS A 200 -8.34 -14.24 15.05
CA CYS A 200 -7.16 -13.41 15.07
C CYS A 200 -6.98 -12.81 16.48
N PRO A 201 -5.82 -12.98 17.15
CA PRO A 201 -5.65 -12.61 18.55
C PRO A 201 -5.63 -11.09 18.81
N MET A 202 -5.64 -10.30 17.74
CA MET A 202 -5.57 -8.84 17.76
C MET A 202 -6.15 -8.25 16.48
N GLU A 203 -6.42 -6.95 16.52
CA GLU A 203 -6.79 -6.21 15.32
C GLU A 203 -5.54 -5.97 14.45
N LEU A 204 -5.73 -6.00 13.14
CA LEU A 204 -4.70 -5.72 12.16
C LEU A 204 -4.94 -4.32 11.62
N SER A 205 -3.89 -3.51 11.52
CA SER A 205 -3.98 -2.19 10.92
C SER A 205 -2.83 -1.91 9.98
N THR A 206 -3.16 -1.44 8.78
CA THR A 206 -2.18 -0.98 7.79
C THR A 206 -2.31 0.53 7.65
N TYR A 207 -1.18 1.23 7.75
CA TYR A 207 -1.11 2.66 7.49
C TYR A 207 -0.21 2.96 6.31
N PHE A 208 -0.79 3.54 5.28
CA PHE A 208 -0.09 4.05 4.12
C PHE A 208 0.24 5.52 4.30
N ARG A 209 1.53 5.86 4.16
CA ARG A 209 1.99 7.24 4.08
C ARG A 209 2.76 7.48 2.79
N ILE A 210 2.40 8.55 2.09
CA ILE A 210 3.11 9.00 0.89
C ILE A 210 3.89 10.26 1.22
N ASN A 211 5.11 10.38 0.70
CA ASN A 211 5.85 11.65 0.70
C ASN A 211 6.16 12.16 -0.71
N ASN A 212 6.18 11.29 -1.72
CA ASN A 212 6.48 11.69 -3.08
C ASN A 212 5.21 12.13 -3.84
N GLY A 213 5.04 13.44 -4.00
CA GLY A 213 3.93 14.06 -4.74
C GLY A 213 4.01 13.94 -6.27
N ASP A 214 4.94 13.17 -6.82
CA ASP A 214 5.00 12.82 -8.24
C ASP A 214 4.68 11.34 -8.50
N SER A 215 4.42 10.57 -7.45
CA SER A 215 4.19 9.13 -7.53
C SER A 215 2.71 8.77 -7.51
N GLY A 216 2.29 7.86 -8.40
CA GLY A 216 0.95 7.29 -8.35
C GLY A 216 0.83 6.25 -7.23
N GLN A 217 -0.29 6.24 -6.52
CA GLN A 217 -0.55 5.27 -5.45
C GLN A 217 -1.33 4.07 -5.99
N PHE A 218 -0.65 2.93 -6.02
CA PHE A 218 -1.20 1.65 -6.44
C PHE A 218 -0.88 0.61 -5.38
N GLU A 219 -1.83 0.43 -4.46
CA GLU A 219 -1.75 -0.59 -3.42
C GLU A 219 -2.67 -1.76 -3.73
N ARG A 220 -2.25 -2.95 -3.30
CA ARG A 220 -3.06 -4.16 -3.43
C ARG A 220 -3.08 -4.96 -2.14
N THR A 221 -4.23 -4.97 -1.48
CA THR A 221 -4.46 -5.74 -0.26
C THR A 221 -5.12 -7.07 -0.62
N LEU A 222 -4.74 -8.16 0.05
CA LEU A 222 -5.33 -9.49 -0.10
C LEU A 222 -5.55 -10.10 1.28
N ILE A 223 -6.82 -10.28 1.65
CA ILE A 223 -7.23 -10.87 2.93
C ILE A 223 -7.91 -12.21 2.68
N VAL A 224 -7.37 -13.28 3.25
CA VAL A 224 -7.88 -14.64 3.13
C VAL A 224 -8.26 -15.15 4.52
N ALA A 225 -9.55 -15.19 4.80
CA ALA A 225 -10.11 -15.78 6.01
C ALA A 225 -10.68 -17.17 5.69
N GLU A 226 -10.07 -18.24 6.20
CA GLU A 226 -10.58 -19.59 6.01
C GLU A 226 -11.83 -19.89 6.85
N GLU A 227 -12.45 -21.04 6.63
CA GLU A 227 -13.70 -21.44 7.28
C GLU A 227 -13.63 -21.32 8.81
N GLY A 228 -14.61 -20.66 9.43
CA GLY A 228 -14.68 -20.50 10.87
C GLY A 228 -13.58 -19.61 11.47
N SER A 229 -12.83 -18.87 10.65
CA SER A 229 -11.87 -17.87 11.11
C SER A 229 -12.51 -16.48 11.28
N SER A 230 -11.85 -15.59 12.03
CA SER A 230 -12.28 -14.20 12.20
C SER A 230 -11.10 -13.23 12.26
N VAL A 231 -11.29 -12.03 11.71
CA VAL A 231 -10.29 -10.95 11.70
C VAL A 231 -10.97 -9.58 11.70
N SER A 232 -10.35 -8.62 12.38
CA SER A 232 -10.66 -7.18 12.28
C SER A 232 -9.49 -6.51 11.59
N TYR A 233 -9.72 -5.88 10.43
CA TYR A 233 -8.70 -5.21 9.62
C TYR A 233 -9.07 -3.75 9.41
N LEU A 234 -8.12 -2.85 9.72
CA LEU A 234 -8.27 -1.40 9.59
C LEU A 234 -7.23 -0.87 8.60
N GLU A 235 -7.69 -0.28 7.50
CA GLU A 235 -6.83 0.35 6.51
C GLU A 235 -6.99 1.87 6.55
N GLY A 236 -5.87 2.58 6.59
CA GLY A 236 -5.84 4.04 6.55
C GLY A 236 -4.79 4.55 5.59
N CYS A 237 -5.15 5.55 4.78
CA CYS A 237 -4.22 6.26 3.91
C CYS A 237 -4.10 7.73 4.35
N THR A 238 -2.87 8.21 4.49
CA THR A 238 -2.57 9.62 4.74
C THR A 238 -1.55 10.14 3.72
N ALA A 239 -1.80 11.31 3.17
CA ALA A 239 -0.91 11.96 2.20
C ALA A 239 -0.76 13.44 2.53
N PRO A 240 0.42 14.04 2.33
CA PRO A 240 0.60 15.47 2.35
C PRO A 240 -0.34 16.15 1.35
N MET A 241 -0.77 17.37 1.67
CA MET A 241 -1.59 18.15 0.75
C MET A 241 -0.66 18.78 -0.30
N PHE A 242 -0.57 18.14 -1.47
CA PHE A 242 0.15 18.68 -2.62
C PHE A 242 -0.73 19.64 -3.41
N ASP A 243 -0.11 20.60 -4.09
CA ASP A 243 -0.79 21.52 -5.02
C ASP A 243 -1.16 20.84 -6.36
N THR A 244 -0.70 19.61 -6.59
CA THR A 244 -0.90 18.80 -7.80
C THR A 244 -1.82 17.60 -7.54
N ASN A 245 -2.64 17.24 -8.54
CA ASN A 245 -3.51 16.07 -8.46
C ASN A 245 -2.69 14.77 -8.41
N GLN A 246 -3.00 13.90 -7.46
CA GLN A 246 -2.41 12.56 -7.33
C GLN A 246 -3.45 11.49 -7.70
N LEU A 247 -3.02 10.43 -8.39
CA LEU A 247 -3.86 9.28 -8.68
C LEU A 247 -3.66 8.20 -7.60
N HIS A 248 -4.74 7.89 -6.88
CA HIS A 248 -4.83 6.74 -5.98
C HIS A 248 -5.80 5.72 -6.56
N ALA A 249 -5.34 4.49 -6.79
CA ALA A 249 -6.15 3.38 -7.26
C ALA A 249 -5.78 2.09 -6.50
N ALA A 250 -6.41 1.88 -5.35
CA ALA A 250 -6.29 0.66 -4.55
C ALA A 250 -7.15 -0.49 -5.11
N VAL A 251 -6.71 -1.72 -4.84
CA VAL A 251 -7.53 -2.94 -4.97
C VAL A 251 -7.41 -3.72 -3.66
N VAL A 252 -8.56 -4.06 -3.07
CA VAL A 252 -8.67 -4.87 -1.85
C VAL A 252 -9.48 -6.13 -2.14
#